data_AF-K2EQ99-F1
#
_entry.id   AF-K2EQ99-F1
#
_cell.length_a   1.000
_cell.length_b   1.000
_cell.length_c   1.000
_cell.angle_alpha   90.00
_cell.angle_beta   90.00
_cell.angle_gamma   90.00
#
_symmetry.space_group_name_H-M   'P 1'
#
loop_
_entity.id
_entity.type
_entity.pdbx_description
1 polymer ?
#
loop_
_entity_poly.entity_id
_entity_poly.type
_entity_poly.pdbx_seq_one_letter_code
_entity_poly.pdbx_strand_id
1 'polypeptide(L)'
;MGSMSDWRMGNLFLALMKKFGIRVHPSVASCHWSAGNDFTVFIAGIEEDLIAIMGGLSLAAPGIAGSTIQNLEEFGKLVFGIPLDEAALSAIQDLPPGVPILTCGFNKKDVTISITNAALAVARIIGRDDPAVQQKIADYYRVKREEKGIVEKIELDQNGLIPDPSPKRVLS
;
A
#
# COMPACT_ATOMS: atom_id res chain seq x y z
N MET A 1 9.32 2.10 7.17
CA MET A 1 9.19 0.65 7.46
C MET A 1 9.55 0.42 8.92
N GLY A 2 8.95 -0.58 9.58
CA GLY A 2 9.29 -0.89 10.99
C GLY A 2 10.60 -1.65 11.16
N SER A 3 10.96 -2.48 10.17
CA SER A 3 12.18 -3.29 10.16
C SER A 3 12.80 -3.34 8.76
N MET A 4 14.09 -3.62 8.70
CA MET A 4 14.76 -3.86 7.42
C MET A 4 14.26 -5.15 6.74
N SER A 5 13.63 -6.09 7.46
CA SER A 5 12.99 -7.28 6.86
C SER A 5 11.92 -6.94 5.82
N ASP A 6 11.30 -5.76 5.92
CA ASP A 6 10.21 -5.32 5.03
C ASP A 6 10.71 -4.83 3.65
N TRP A 7 12.04 -4.81 3.44
CA TRP A 7 12.69 -4.18 2.29
C TRP A 7 12.16 -4.64 0.92
N ARG A 8 11.76 -5.91 0.77
CA ARG A 8 11.23 -6.42 -0.50
C ARG A 8 9.95 -5.71 -0.89
N MET A 9 9.05 -5.53 0.08
CA MET A 9 7.78 -4.83 -0.12
C MET A 9 8.01 -3.33 -0.25
N GLY A 10 8.95 -2.77 0.51
CA GLY A 10 9.39 -1.38 0.34
C GLY A 10 9.91 -1.09 -1.08
N ASN A 11 10.76 -1.96 -1.63
CA ASN A 11 11.28 -1.80 -2.98
C ASN A 11 10.20 -1.89 -4.06
N LEU A 12 9.22 -2.78 -3.90
CA LEU A 12 8.06 -2.85 -4.80
C LEU A 12 7.27 -1.53 -4.79
N PHE A 13 7.01 -0.98 -3.59
CA PHE A 13 6.34 0.31 -3.45
C PHE A 13 7.14 1.45 -4.10
N LEU A 14 8.45 1.54 -3.82
CA LEU A 14 9.35 2.54 -4.39
C LEU A 14 9.43 2.47 -5.92
N ALA A 15 9.43 1.27 -6.50
CA ALA A 15 9.44 1.10 -7.94
C ALA A 15 8.16 1.68 -8.59
N LEU A 16 7.01 1.51 -7.95
CA LEU A 16 5.74 2.09 -8.39
C LEU A 16 5.73 3.61 -8.22
N MET A 17 6.20 4.13 -7.09
CA MET A 17 6.34 5.59 -6.88
C MET A 17 7.22 6.23 -7.94
N LYS A 18 8.37 5.62 -8.25
CA LYS A 18 9.24 6.04 -9.35
C LYS A 18 8.52 6.01 -10.70
N LYS A 19 7.74 4.95 -10.98
CA LYS A 19 6.92 4.86 -12.20
C LYS A 19 5.92 6.01 -12.31
N PHE A 20 5.32 6.42 -11.20
CA PHE A 20 4.39 7.57 -11.16
C PHE A 20 5.10 8.93 -11.07
N GLY A 21 6.44 8.96 -10.96
CA GLY A 21 7.22 10.19 -10.83
C GLY A 21 7.13 10.86 -9.46
N ILE A 22 6.77 10.10 -8.43
CA ILE A 22 6.63 10.59 -7.06
C ILE A 22 7.95 10.36 -6.32
N ARG A 23 8.48 11.43 -5.71
CA ARG A 23 9.65 11.35 -4.83
C ARG A 23 9.21 10.81 -3.46
N VAL A 24 9.98 9.88 -2.92
CA VAL A 24 9.75 9.29 -1.60
C VAL A 24 11.08 9.24 -0.84
N HIS A 25 11.05 9.54 0.45
CA HIS A 25 12.18 9.44 1.36
C HIS A 25 11.99 8.21 2.27
N PRO A 26 12.56 7.04 1.93
CA PRO A 26 12.39 5.84 2.73
C PRO A 26 13.22 5.89 4.02
N SER A 27 12.68 5.33 5.10
CA SER A 27 13.40 5.16 6.37
C SER A 27 12.95 3.87 7.09
N VAL A 28 13.82 3.37 7.97
CA VAL A 28 13.50 2.28 8.91
C VAL A 28 13.41 2.88 10.30
N ALA A 29 12.23 2.80 10.91
CA ALA A 29 11.95 3.36 12.23
C ALA A 29 10.96 2.44 12.95
N SER A 30 11.44 1.77 14.00
CA SER A 30 10.62 0.90 14.85
C SER A 30 9.96 1.72 15.95
N CYS A 31 8.68 1.47 16.23
CA CYS A 31 7.94 2.11 17.31
C CYS A 31 7.87 1.25 18.59
N HIS A 32 8.47 0.06 18.59
CA HIS A 32 8.39 -0.88 19.71
C HIS A 32 9.58 -0.75 20.67
N TRP A 33 9.39 -1.25 21.90
CA TRP A 33 10.40 -1.31 22.94
C TRP A 33 11.04 0.06 23.24
N SER A 34 12.36 0.12 23.38
CA SER A 34 13.09 1.35 23.70
C SER A 34 13.09 2.37 22.55
N ALA A 35 12.71 1.99 21.33
CA ALA A 35 12.71 2.87 20.17
C ALA A 35 11.46 3.77 20.06
N GLY A 36 10.44 3.57 20.91
CA GLY A 36 9.16 4.29 20.80
C GLY A 36 9.28 5.81 20.93
N ASN A 37 10.14 6.31 21.82
CA ASN A 37 10.35 7.75 21.97
C ASN A 37 11.05 8.34 20.73
N ASP A 38 12.09 7.68 20.25
CA ASP A 38 12.83 8.09 19.05
C ASP A 38 11.92 8.07 17.81
N PHE A 39 11.00 7.10 17.72
CA PHE A 39 9.99 7.05 16.67
C PHE A 39 9.07 8.27 16.70
N THR A 40 8.54 8.66 17.87
CA THR A 40 7.67 9.83 17.99
C THR A 40 8.41 11.12 17.62
N VAL A 41 9.66 11.28 18.06
CA VAL A 41 10.51 12.42 17.68
C VAL A 41 10.79 12.42 16.18
N PHE A 42 11.06 11.26 15.58
CA PHE A 42 11.26 11.12 14.15
C PHE A 42 10.00 11.54 13.36
N ILE A 43 8.82 11.05 13.75
CA ILE A 43 7.54 11.43 13.12
C ILE A 43 7.29 12.94 13.24
N ALA A 44 7.54 13.53 14.40
CA ALA A 44 7.38 14.97 14.62
C ALA A 44 8.29 15.84 13.71
N GLY A 45 9.42 15.29 13.25
CA GLY A 45 10.35 15.98 12.36
C GLY A 45 10.10 15.77 10.86
N ILE A 46 9.12 14.96 10.47
CA ILE A 46 8.79 14.73 9.05
C ILE A 46 8.05 15.96 8.51
N GLU A 47 8.52 16.53 7.40
CA GLU A 47 7.91 17.72 6.79
C GLU A 47 6.86 17.36 5.71
N GLU A 48 6.86 16.13 5.21
CA GLU A 48 5.95 15.69 4.17
C GLU A 48 4.49 15.57 4.63
N ASP A 49 3.56 15.96 3.75
CA ASP A 49 2.12 15.91 4.00
C ASP A 49 1.54 14.48 4.02
N LEU A 50 2.30 13.47 3.59
CA LEU A 50 1.85 12.08 3.59
C LEU A 50 2.94 11.15 4.09
N ILE A 51 2.62 10.41 5.15
CA ILE A 51 3.50 9.42 5.78
C ILE A 51 2.95 8.03 5.52
N ALA A 52 3.64 7.27 4.66
CA ALA A 52 3.30 5.87 4.39
C ALA A 52 4.12 4.93 5.31
N ILE A 53 3.43 4.15 6.14
CA ILE A 53 4.03 3.25 7.12
C ILE A 53 3.63 1.82 6.81
N MET A 54 4.62 0.95 6.61
CA MET A 54 4.40 -0.47 6.33
C MET A 54 5.10 -1.39 7.34
N GLY A 55 4.48 -2.54 7.60
CA GLY A 55 5.02 -3.60 8.44
C GLY A 55 4.03 -4.75 8.64
N GLY A 56 4.50 -5.83 9.26
CA GLY A 56 3.67 -6.98 9.65
C GLY A 56 3.34 -6.99 11.15
N LEU A 57 2.66 -8.05 11.60
CA LEU A 57 2.33 -8.34 12.99
C LEU A 57 1.51 -7.22 13.64
N SER A 58 1.83 -6.84 14.88
CA SER A 58 1.17 -5.72 15.56
C SER A 58 1.74 -4.38 15.05
N LEU A 59 1.26 -3.95 13.88
CA LEU A 59 1.66 -2.71 13.22
C LEU A 59 1.09 -1.49 13.96
N ALA A 60 1.65 -1.16 15.12
CA ALA A 60 1.23 -0.04 15.97
C ALA A 60 1.70 1.33 15.43
N ALA A 61 2.75 1.35 14.61
CA ALA A 61 3.40 2.57 14.11
C ALA A 61 2.44 3.59 13.45
N PRO A 62 1.46 3.19 12.61
CA PRO A 62 0.49 4.13 12.05
C PRO A 62 -0.33 4.85 13.12
N GLY A 63 -0.86 4.12 14.12
CA GLY A 63 -1.64 4.73 15.20
C GLY A 63 -0.82 5.69 16.06
N ILE A 64 0.43 5.33 16.37
CA ILE A 64 1.35 6.23 17.09
C ILE A 64 1.66 7.46 16.25
N ALA A 65 1.95 7.30 14.96
CA ALA A 65 2.23 8.43 14.07
C ALA A 65 1.02 9.38 13.94
N GLY A 66 -0.19 8.84 13.78
CA GLY A 66 -1.42 9.64 13.70
C GLY A 66 -1.69 10.42 14.99
N SER A 67 -1.51 9.78 16.15
CA SER A 67 -1.62 10.44 17.46
C SER A 67 -0.59 11.56 17.64
N THR A 68 0.66 11.32 17.23
CA THR A 68 1.73 12.33 17.27
C THR A 68 1.38 13.56 16.42
N ILE A 69 0.95 13.37 15.17
CA ILE A 69 0.53 14.45 14.26
C ILE A 69 -0.65 15.23 14.86
N GLN A 70 -1.63 14.54 15.43
CA GLN A 70 -2.76 15.17 16.09
C GLN A 70 -2.35 16.04 17.28
N ASN A 71 -1.42 15.57 18.12
CA ASN A 71 -0.92 16.32 19.26
C ASN A 71 -0.11 17.56 18.85
N LEU A 72 0.46 17.55 17.65
CA LEU A 72 1.17 18.70 17.05
C LEU A 72 0.24 19.64 16.27
N GLU A 73 -1.06 19.32 16.18
CA GLU A 73 -2.08 20.08 15.43
C GLU A 73 -1.78 20.19 13.91
N GLU A 74 -1.02 19.24 13.36
CA GLU A 74 -0.63 19.20 11.94
C GLU A 74 -1.69 18.50 11.06
N PHE A 75 -2.94 18.96 11.13
CA PHE A 75 -4.11 18.30 10.52
C PHE A 75 -4.08 18.17 8.99
N GLY A 76 -3.15 18.85 8.31
CA GLY A 76 -2.91 18.66 6.88
C GLY A 76 -2.19 17.35 6.54
N LYS A 77 -1.45 16.77 7.49
CA LYS A 77 -0.68 15.54 7.27
C LYS A 77 -1.56 14.30 7.35
N LEU A 78 -1.31 13.35 6.45
CA LEU A 78 -2.02 12.08 6.36
C LEU A 78 -1.09 10.93 6.71
N VAL A 79 -1.58 9.97 7.51
CA VAL A 79 -0.89 8.70 7.74
C VAL A 79 -1.57 7.60 6.94
N PHE A 80 -0.79 6.88 6.15
CA PHE A 80 -1.23 5.74 5.36
C PHE A 80 -0.56 4.46 5.88
N GLY A 81 -1.33 3.60 6.55
CA GLY A 81 -0.90 2.29 7.00
C GLY A 81 -0.95 1.25 5.87
N ILE A 82 0.12 0.48 5.69
CA ILE A 82 0.25 -0.55 4.66
C ILE A 82 0.54 -1.89 5.36
N PRO A 83 -0.49 -2.72 5.60
CA PRO A 83 -0.33 -3.99 6.32
C PRO A 83 0.33 -5.05 5.43
N LEU A 84 1.30 -5.78 6.00
CA LEU A 84 2.00 -6.89 5.33
C LEU A 84 1.42 -8.28 5.65
N ASP A 85 0.56 -8.36 6.66
CA ASP A 85 -0.19 -9.55 7.04
C ASP A 85 -1.55 -9.17 7.65
N GLU A 86 -2.36 -10.18 7.96
CA GLU A 86 -3.71 -9.99 8.51
C GLU A 86 -3.69 -9.39 9.92
N ALA A 87 -2.69 -9.73 10.74
CA ALA A 87 -2.54 -9.14 12.07
C ALA A 87 -2.26 -7.63 11.99
N ALA A 88 -1.44 -7.20 11.03
CA ALA A 88 -1.16 -5.78 10.80
C ALA A 88 -2.38 -5.03 10.28
N LEU A 89 -3.21 -5.69 9.45
CA LEU A 89 -4.46 -5.11 8.99
C LEU A 89 -5.39 -4.86 10.18
N SER A 90 -5.60 -5.86 11.03
CA SER A 90 -6.42 -5.72 12.25
C SER A 90 -5.88 -4.60 13.15
N ALA A 91 -4.55 -4.53 13.36
CA ALA A 91 -3.94 -3.47 14.15
C ALA A 91 -4.24 -2.04 13.65
N ILE A 92 -4.45 -1.86 12.34
CA ILE A 92 -4.86 -0.57 11.75
C ILE A 92 -6.38 -0.38 11.86
N GLN A 93 -7.17 -1.42 11.59
CA GLN A 93 -8.63 -1.35 11.57
C GLN A 93 -9.25 -1.17 12.95
N ASP A 94 -8.62 -1.74 13.98
CA ASP A 94 -9.11 -1.78 15.35
C ASP A 94 -8.67 -0.55 16.17
N LEU A 95 -8.21 0.53 15.51
CA LEU A 95 -7.87 1.77 16.19
C LEU A 95 -9.11 2.43 16.83
N PRO A 96 -8.97 2.99 18.06
CA PRO A 96 -10.08 3.70 18.69
C PRO A 96 -10.46 4.96 17.92
N PRO A 97 -11.69 5.48 18.09
CA PRO A 97 -12.11 6.72 17.46
C PRO A 97 -11.21 7.88 17.87
N GLY A 98 -10.85 8.74 16.90
CA GLY A 98 -10.06 9.96 17.13
C GLY A 98 -8.75 10.02 16.36
N VAL A 99 -8.16 8.89 15.97
CA VAL A 99 -6.90 8.82 15.20
C VAL A 99 -7.17 8.25 13.80
N PRO A 100 -7.38 9.08 12.77
CA PRO A 100 -7.70 8.60 11.44
C PRO A 100 -6.46 8.08 10.71
N ILE A 101 -6.50 6.82 10.27
CA ILE A 101 -5.44 6.20 9.46
C ILE A 101 -6.04 5.70 8.15
N LEU A 102 -5.42 6.07 7.03
CA LEU A 102 -5.78 5.54 5.72
C LEU A 102 -5.14 4.15 5.53
N THR A 103 -5.82 3.24 4.85
CA THR A 103 -5.26 1.94 4.47
C THR A 103 -5.81 1.50 3.11
N CYS A 104 -5.09 0.58 2.44
CA CYS A 104 -5.50 0.02 1.17
C CYS A 104 -6.27 -1.30 1.34
N GLY A 105 -6.89 -1.78 0.26
CA GLY A 105 -7.42 -3.16 0.23
C GLY A 105 -6.31 -4.19 0.45
N PHE A 106 -6.57 -5.17 1.31
CA PHE A 106 -5.63 -6.22 1.67
C PHE A 106 -5.97 -7.55 0.97
N ASN A 107 -4.98 -8.13 0.31
CA ASN A 107 -5.07 -9.45 -0.28
C ASN A 107 -4.25 -10.46 0.53
N LYS A 108 -4.93 -11.31 1.30
CA LYS A 108 -4.30 -12.35 2.14
C LYS A 108 -3.55 -13.43 1.37
N LYS A 109 -3.83 -13.62 0.08
CA LYS A 109 -3.16 -14.64 -0.75
C LYS A 109 -1.87 -14.11 -1.37
N ASP A 110 -1.81 -12.81 -1.65
CA ASP A 110 -0.67 -12.18 -2.28
C ASP A 110 -0.56 -10.72 -1.83
N VAL A 111 0.34 -10.49 -0.87
CA VAL A 111 0.60 -9.16 -0.31
C VAL A 111 1.12 -8.16 -1.35
N THR A 112 1.73 -8.62 -2.45
CA THR A 112 2.22 -7.72 -3.51
C THR A 112 1.07 -6.98 -4.20
N ILE A 113 -0.13 -7.58 -4.25
CA ILE A 113 -1.35 -6.93 -4.71
C ILE A 113 -1.74 -5.81 -3.74
N SER A 114 -1.65 -6.04 -2.43
CA SER A 114 -1.88 -5.01 -1.39
C SER A 114 -0.89 -3.85 -1.56
N ILE A 115 0.40 -4.12 -1.73
CA ILE A 115 1.43 -3.09 -1.95
C ILE A 115 1.16 -2.29 -3.23
N THR A 116 0.74 -2.95 -4.30
CA THR A 116 0.39 -2.29 -5.56
C THR A 116 -0.79 -1.35 -5.38
N ASN A 117 -1.82 -1.79 -4.66
CA ASN A 117 -2.99 -0.96 -4.36
C ASN A 117 -2.63 0.22 -3.44
N ALA A 118 -1.78 0.00 -2.43
CA ALA A 118 -1.27 1.07 -1.58
C ALA A 118 -0.54 2.14 -2.39
N ALA A 119 0.37 1.72 -3.29
CA ALA A 119 1.09 2.63 -4.15
C ALA A 119 0.16 3.41 -5.09
N LEU A 120 -0.84 2.76 -5.69
CA LEU A 120 -1.84 3.44 -6.51
C LEU A 120 -2.67 4.44 -5.71
N ALA A 121 -3.06 4.11 -4.47
CA ALA A 121 -3.83 4.99 -3.60
C ALA A 121 -3.00 6.22 -3.21
N VAL A 122 -1.76 6.01 -2.75
CA VAL A 122 -0.82 7.10 -2.42
C VAL A 122 -0.57 7.98 -3.65
N ALA A 123 -0.37 7.38 -4.83
CA ALA A 123 -0.16 8.15 -6.05
C ALA A 123 -1.36 9.00 -6.44
N ARG A 124 -2.58 8.51 -6.22
CA ARG A 124 -3.82 9.29 -6.45
C ARG A 124 -4.02 10.41 -5.44
N ILE A 125 -3.59 10.21 -4.19
CA ILE A 125 -3.67 11.25 -3.14
C ILE A 125 -2.68 12.36 -3.47
N ILE A 126 -1.39 12.02 -3.63
CA ILE A 126 -0.32 12.99 -3.91
C ILE A 126 -0.52 13.66 -5.28
N GLY A 127 -0.85 12.86 -6.30
CA GLY A 127 -1.04 13.35 -7.67
C GLY A 127 -2.41 13.93 -7.94
N ARG A 128 -3.23 14.19 -6.91
CA ARG A 128 -4.61 14.66 -7.08
C ARG A 128 -4.68 15.91 -7.97
N ASP A 129 -3.75 16.84 -7.79
CA ASP A 129 -3.71 18.11 -8.52
C ASP A 129 -2.47 18.23 -9.44
N ASP A 130 -1.78 17.11 -9.72
CA ASP A 130 -0.62 17.04 -10.62
C ASP A 130 -0.99 16.30 -11.93
N PRO A 131 -1.19 17.02 -13.05
CA PRO A 131 -1.55 16.41 -14.33
C PRO A 131 -0.52 15.39 -14.85
N ALA A 132 0.78 15.56 -14.55
CA ALA A 132 1.81 14.64 -15.00
C ALA A 132 1.72 13.30 -14.25
N VAL A 133 1.42 13.32 -12.96
CA VAL A 133 1.16 12.10 -12.18
C VAL A 133 -0.15 11.46 -12.63
N GLN A 134 -1.22 12.25 -12.82
CA GLN A 134 -2.51 11.74 -13.33
C GLN A 134 -2.35 11.01 -14.66
N GLN A 135 -1.57 11.58 -15.60
CA GLN A 135 -1.31 10.94 -16.89
C GLN A 135 -0.59 9.59 -16.74
N LYS A 136 0.41 9.49 -15.86
CA LYS A 136 1.13 8.23 -15.59
C LYS A 136 0.22 7.16 -14.96
N ILE A 137 -0.72 7.58 -14.11
CA ILE A 137 -1.76 6.69 -13.56
C ILE A 137 -2.70 6.23 -14.68
N ALA A 138 -3.13 7.12 -15.58
CA ALA A 138 -3.97 6.77 -16.72
C ALA A 138 -3.29 5.76 -17.65
N ASP A 139 -2.00 5.96 -17.95
CA ASP A 139 -1.18 5.04 -18.74
C ASP A 139 -1.05 3.67 -18.08
N TYR A 140 -0.88 3.62 -16.75
CA TYR A 140 -0.89 2.35 -16.00
C TYR A 140 -2.20 1.57 -16.23
N TYR A 141 -3.35 2.23 -16.17
CA TYR A 141 -4.63 1.56 -16.40
C TYR A 141 -4.89 1.21 -17.87
N ARG A 142 -4.34 1.95 -18.83
CA ARG A 142 -4.42 1.60 -20.25
C ARG A 142 -3.82 0.22 -20.50
N VAL A 143 -2.57 0.02 -20.05
CA VAL A 143 -1.89 -1.29 -20.15
C VAL A 143 -2.67 -2.39 -19.44
N LYS A 144 -3.20 -2.12 -18.23
CA LYS A 144 -3.97 -3.13 -17.48
C LYS A 144 -5.29 -3.52 -18.15
N ARG A 145 -5.94 -2.61 -18.88
CA ARG A 145 -7.15 -2.93 -19.65
C ARG A 145 -6.83 -3.78 -20.88
N GLU A 146 -5.73 -3.51 -21.55
CA GLU A 146 -5.26 -4.32 -22.68
C GLU A 146 -4.94 -5.77 -22.25
N GLU A 147 -4.37 -5.95 -21.06
CA GLU A 147 -4.12 -7.29 -20.47
C GLU A 147 -5.41 -8.05 -20.08
N LYS A 148 -6.48 -7.33 -19.72
CA LYS A 148 -7.74 -7.88 -19.19
C LYS A 148 -8.93 -7.57 -20.08
N GLY A 149 -8.75 -7.72 -21.40
CA GLY A 149 -9.81 -7.47 -22.38
C GLY A 149 -11.12 -8.18 -22.07
N ILE A 150 -12.21 -7.65 -22.61
CA ILE A 150 -13.54 -8.26 -22.49
C ILE A 150 -13.58 -9.49 -23.40
N VAL A 151 -14.03 -10.62 -22.85
CA VAL A 151 -14.42 -11.80 -23.62
C VAL A 151 -15.94 -11.78 -23.75
N GLU A 152 -16.45 -11.33 -24.90
CA GLU A 152 -17.90 -11.14 -25.13
C GLU A 152 -18.69 -12.45 -25.11
N LYS A 153 -18.06 -13.55 -25.56
CA LYS A 153 -18.64 -14.88 -25.56
C LYS A 153 -17.55 -15.92 -25.27
N ILE A 154 -17.84 -16.83 -24.35
CA ILE A 154 -17.01 -18.01 -24.10
C ILE A 154 -17.71 -19.20 -24.74
N GLU A 155 -17.05 -19.87 -25.68
CA GLU A 155 -17.53 -21.16 -26.21
C GLU A 155 -17.30 -22.25 -25.15
N LEU A 156 -18.36 -23.01 -24.86
CA LEU A 156 -18.30 -24.11 -23.90
C LEU A 156 -17.65 -25.34 -24.55
N ASP A 157 -17.01 -26.16 -23.73
CA ASP A 157 -16.51 -27.46 -24.16
C ASP A 157 -17.66 -28.45 -24.45
N GLN A 158 -17.32 -29.64 -24.92
CA GLN A 158 -18.28 -30.70 -25.24
C GLN A 158 -19.12 -31.18 -24.04
N ASN A 159 -18.75 -30.82 -22.81
CA ASN A 159 -19.48 -31.13 -21.59
C ASN A 159 -20.33 -29.94 -21.11
N GLY A 160 -20.34 -28.82 -21.85
CA GLY A 160 -21.03 -27.60 -21.45
C GLY A 160 -20.28 -26.79 -20.37
N LEU A 161 -18.96 -26.97 -20.24
CA LEU A 161 -18.13 -26.27 -19.25
C LEU A 161 -17.29 -25.18 -19.90
N ILE A 162 -16.91 -24.15 -19.12
CA ILE A 162 -15.92 -23.16 -19.56
C ILE A 162 -14.57 -23.87 -19.71
N PRO A 163 -13.92 -23.84 -20.89
CA PRO A 163 -12.65 -24.51 -21.09
C PRO A 163 -11.56 -23.87 -20.22
N ASP A 164 -10.76 -24.70 -19.54
CA ASP A 164 -9.62 -24.24 -18.74
C ASP A 164 -8.55 -23.61 -19.66
N PRO A 165 -8.26 -22.31 -19.54
CA PRO A 165 -7.23 -21.65 -20.34
C PRO A 165 -5.80 -22.01 -19.90
N SER A 166 -5.63 -22.74 -18.79
CA SER A 166 -4.33 -23.18 -18.30
C SER A 166 -3.75 -24.24 -19.24
N PRO A 167 -2.45 -24.17 -19.62
CA PRO A 167 -1.84 -25.25 -20.37
C PRO A 167 -1.95 -26.54 -19.55
N LYS A 168 -2.53 -27.59 -20.14
CA LYS A 168 -2.63 -28.93 -19.53
C LYS A 168 -1.24 -29.29 -19.01
N ARG A 169 -1.04 -29.28 -17.69
CA ARG A 169 0.13 -29.91 -17.09
C ARG A 169 0.01 -31.40 -17.41
N VAL A 170 0.78 -31.84 -18.39
CA VAL A 170 1.05 -33.26 -18.58
C VAL A 170 1.73 -33.70 -17.29
N LEU A 171 0.99 -34.42 -16.45
CA LEU A 171 1.58 -35.14 -15.33
C LEU A 171 2.48 -36.21 -15.98
N SER A 172 3.79 -35.96 -15.96
CA SER A 172 4.82 -36.97 -16.16
C SER A 172 4.96 -37.81 -14.90
#